data_AF-A0A7C2TAV6-F1
#
_entry.id   AF-A0A7C2TAV6-F1
#
_cell.length_a   1.000
_cell.length_b   1.000
_cell.length_c   1.000
_cell.angle_alpha   90.00
_cell.angle_beta   90.00
_cell.angle_gamma   90.00
#
_symmetry.space_group_name_H-M   'P 1'
#
loop_
_entity.id
_entity.type
_entity.pdbx_description
1 polymer ?
#
loop_
_entity_poly.entity_id
_entity_poly.type
_entity_poly.pdbx_seq_one_letter_code
_entity_poly.pdbx_strand_id
1 'polypeptide(L)'
;MQDLELLGYRDRGVRRVYAWAQILDEHQQAATDAAVYAEWVLPDGSPQPAYEDFVGINGTAFFELIGKLQRGTYTFRVIDVQLAGDSFDSAGSVLEARVHVK
;
A
#
# COMPACT_ATOMS: atom_id res chain seq x y z
N MET A 1 -0.79 -8.83 13.42
CA MET A 1 -0.66 -8.62 11.96
C MET A 1 -0.48 -7.11 11.80
N GLN A 2 0.45 -6.64 10.95
CA GLN A 2 0.65 -5.20 10.75
C GLN A 2 -0.30 -4.72 9.67
N ASP A 3 -0.91 -3.55 9.87
CA ASP A 3 -1.92 -2.97 8.97
C ASP A 3 -1.34 -2.62 7.59
N LEU A 4 -0.03 -2.37 7.51
CA LEU A 4 0.73 -2.18 6.28
C LEU A 4 2.04 -2.97 6.33
N GLU A 5 2.30 -3.78 5.30
CA GLU A 5 3.55 -4.51 5.11
C GLU A 5 4.20 -4.12 3.77
N LEU A 6 5.50 -3.80 3.78
CA LEU A 6 6.27 -3.50 2.57
C LEU A 6 7.44 -4.45 2.42
N LEU A 7 7.62 -4.95 1.19
CA LEU A 7 8.78 -5.75 0.81
C LEU A 7 9.45 -5.17 -0.43
N GLY A 8 10.74 -4.84 -0.29
CA GLY A 8 11.60 -4.42 -1.40
C GLY A 8 12.56 -5.53 -1.76
N TYR A 9 12.58 -5.95 -3.02
CA TYR A 9 13.48 -7.01 -3.48
C TYR A 9 13.92 -6.80 -4.94
N ARG A 10 14.98 -7.53 -5.31
CA ARG A 10 15.58 -7.48 -6.64
C ARG A 10 15.41 -8.85 -7.30
N ASP A 11 14.75 -8.89 -8.44
CA ASP A 11 14.62 -10.10 -9.26
C ASP A 11 15.19 -9.84 -10.68
N ARG A 12 16.12 -10.69 -11.12
CA ARG A 12 16.73 -10.65 -12.47
C ARG A 12 17.17 -9.27 -12.97
N GLY A 13 17.67 -8.42 -12.06
CA GLY A 13 18.14 -7.07 -12.40
C GLY A 13 17.06 -5.98 -12.39
N VAL A 14 15.78 -6.37 -12.25
CA VAL A 14 14.66 -5.46 -12.01
C VAL A 14 14.45 -5.34 -10.50
N ARG A 15 14.36 -4.10 -10.01
CA ARG A 15 13.96 -3.83 -8.63
C ARG A 15 12.46 -3.70 -8.57
N ARG A 16 11.88 -4.25 -7.52
CA ARG A 16 10.45 -4.20 -7.24
C ARG A 16 10.23 -3.83 -5.80
N VAL A 17 9.18 -3.07 -5.56
CA VAL A 17 8.67 -2.79 -4.23
C VAL A 17 7.21 -3.22 -4.20
N TYR A 18 6.87 -4.00 -3.18
CA TYR A 18 5.53 -4.45 -2.88
C TYR A 18 5.01 -3.80 -1.62
N ALA A 19 3.73 -3.49 -1.61
CA ALA A 19 2.99 -3.15 -0.41
C ALA A 19 1.73 -4.00 -0.34
N TRP A 20 1.43 -4.47 0.87
CA TRP A 20 0.16 -5.08 1.23
C TRP A 20 -0.49 -4.20 2.27
N ALA A 21 -1.74 -3.82 2.02
CA ALA A 21 -2.56 -3.05 2.95
C ALA A 21 -3.70 -3.90 3.47
N GLN A 22 -3.72 -4.15 4.78
CA GLN A 22 -4.80 -4.86 5.44
C GLN A 22 -5.91 -3.85 5.77
N ILE A 23 -7.10 -4.07 5.21
CA ILE A 23 -8.26 -3.21 5.39
C ILE A 23 -9.37 -4.02 6.03
N LEU A 24 -9.71 -3.65 7.26
CA LEU A 24 -10.70 -4.33 8.08
C LEU A 24 -11.79 -3.35 8.52
N ASP A 25 -12.98 -3.88 8.78
CA ASP A 25 -14.07 -3.13 9.40
C ASP A 25 -13.91 -3.06 10.94
N GLU A 26 -14.87 -2.41 11.60
CA GLU A 26 -14.92 -2.29 13.06
C GLU A 26 -15.04 -3.63 13.80
N HIS A 27 -15.45 -4.69 13.11
CA HIS A 27 -15.57 -6.05 13.62
C HIS A 27 -14.34 -6.91 13.29
N GLN A 28 -13.26 -6.31 12.77
CA GLN A 28 -12.03 -7.00 12.33
C GLN A 28 -12.27 -8.00 11.18
N GLN A 29 -13.29 -7.76 10.36
CA GLN A 29 -13.58 -8.53 9.16
C GLN A 29 -13.04 -7.83 7.92
N ALA A 30 -12.75 -8.58 6.86
CA ALA A 30 -12.28 -8.04 5.60
C ALA A 30 -13.31 -7.08 5.00
N ALA A 31 -12.91 -5.82 4.78
CA ALA A 31 -13.69 -4.83 4.04
C ALA A 31 -13.62 -5.13 2.53
N THR A 32 -14.13 -6.28 2.13
CA THR A 32 -14.05 -6.81 0.76
C THR A 32 -14.67 -5.83 -0.23
N ASP A 33 -14.08 -5.71 -1.42
CA ASP A 33 -14.48 -4.78 -2.48
C ASP A 33 -14.24 -3.29 -2.17
N ALA A 34 -13.63 -2.95 -1.03
CA ALA A 34 -13.20 -1.57 -0.79
C ALA A 34 -12.11 -1.17 -1.80
N ALA A 35 -12.26 0.00 -2.43
CA ALA A 35 -11.24 0.59 -3.28
C ALA A 35 -10.21 1.31 -2.43
N VAL A 36 -8.92 1.04 -2.64
CA VAL A 36 -7.83 1.64 -1.87
C VAL A 36 -7.03 2.59 -2.76
N TYR A 37 -7.01 3.86 -2.36
CA TYR A 37 -6.26 4.92 -3.02
C TYR A 37 -4.95 5.14 -2.30
N ALA A 38 -3.83 5.03 -3.03
CA ALA A 38 -2.51 5.13 -2.44
C ALA A 38 -1.49 5.81 -3.36
N GLU A 39 -0.36 6.19 -2.77
CA GLU A 39 0.81 6.72 -3.48
C GLU A 39 2.12 6.09 -3.00
N TRP A 40 3.10 6.09 -3.90
CA TRP A 40 4.49 5.84 -3.61
C TRP A 40 5.24 7.16 -3.52
N VAL A 41 6.00 7.38 -2.46
CA VAL A 41 7.01 8.44 -2.39
C VAL A 41 8.37 7.82 -2.72
N LEU A 42 8.97 8.27 -3.82
CA LEU A 42 10.27 7.82 -4.30
C LEU A 42 11.42 8.35 -3.41
N PRO A 43 12.65 7.83 -3.54
CA PRO A 43 13.79 8.26 -2.72
C PRO A 43 14.17 9.74 -2.85
N ASP A 44 13.81 10.37 -3.98
CA ASP A 44 14.01 11.81 -4.20
C ASP A 44 12.89 12.68 -3.60
N GLY A 45 11.89 12.05 -2.97
CA GLY A 45 10.73 12.70 -2.37
C GLY A 45 9.56 12.93 -3.32
N SER A 46 9.68 12.57 -4.61
CA SER A 46 8.59 12.74 -5.56
C SER A 46 7.48 11.72 -5.33
N PRO A 47 6.20 12.15 -5.35
CA PRO A 47 5.07 11.23 -5.28
C PRO A 47 4.78 10.62 -6.65
N GLN A 48 4.36 9.37 -6.66
CA GLN A 48 3.88 8.63 -7.82
C GLN A 48 2.60 7.90 -7.41
N PRO A 49 1.49 8.00 -8.17
CA PRO A 49 0.28 7.26 -7.86
C PRO A 49 0.56 5.75 -7.79
N ALA A 50 0.02 5.10 -6.76
CA ALA A 50 -0.18 3.66 -6.80
C ALA A 50 -1.50 3.43 -7.54
N TYR A 51 -1.50 2.55 -8.54
CA TYR A 51 -2.75 2.23 -9.23
C TYR A 51 -3.73 1.61 -8.23
N GLU A 52 -4.99 2.06 -8.30
CA GLU A 52 -6.08 1.59 -7.44
C GLU A 52 -6.14 0.06 -7.43
N ASP A 53 -6.26 -0.52 -6.24
CA ASP A 53 -6.51 -1.95 -6.04
C ASP A 53 -7.68 -2.14 -5.08
N PHE A 54 -8.33 -3.31 -5.20
CA PHE A 54 -9.49 -3.67 -4.41
C PHE A 54 -9.11 -4.67 -3.31
N VAL A 55 -9.76 -4.54 -2.17
CA VAL A 55 -9.57 -5.46 -1.05
C VAL A 55 -10.15 -6.82 -1.39
N GLY A 56 -9.29 -7.85 -1.44
CA GLY A 56 -9.70 -9.23 -1.66
C GLY A 56 -10.35 -9.88 -0.44
N ILE A 57 -10.81 -11.12 -0.60
CA ILE A 57 -11.47 -11.92 0.45
C ILE A 57 -10.65 -12.12 1.74
N ASN A 58 -9.33 -11.92 1.66
CA ASN A 58 -8.41 -11.99 2.79
C ASN A 58 -8.24 -10.64 3.52
N GLY A 59 -8.98 -9.61 3.12
CA GLY A 59 -8.90 -8.26 3.69
C GLY A 59 -7.63 -7.52 3.30
N THR A 60 -7.02 -7.84 2.16
CA THR A 60 -5.77 -7.21 1.71
C THR A 60 -5.90 -6.64 0.30
N ALA A 61 -5.40 -5.41 0.11
CA ALA A 61 -5.10 -4.82 -1.20
C ALA A 61 -3.59 -4.88 -1.47
N PHE A 62 -3.19 -5.12 -2.71
CA PHE A 62 -1.81 -5.34 -3.14
C PHE A 62 -1.34 -4.30 -4.16
N PHE A 63 -0.19 -3.71 -3.89
CA PHE A 63 0.40 -2.70 -4.75
C PHE A 63 1.81 -3.10 -5.17
N GLU A 64 2.09 -2.94 -6.46
CA GLU A 64 3.42 -3.17 -7.04
C GLU A 64 3.98 -1.89 -7.65
N LEU A 65 5.21 -1.56 -7.29
CA LEU A 65 6.03 -0.58 -7.98
C LEU A 65 7.17 -1.31 -8.72
N ILE A 66 7.14 -1.27 -10.05
CA ILE A 66 8.11 -1.90 -10.95
C ILE A 66 8.80 -0.87 -11.83
N GLY A 67 10.09 -1.08 -12.14
CA GLY A 67 10.81 -0.26 -13.11
C GLY A 67 12.30 -0.10 -12.81
N LYS A 68 12.90 0.99 -13.32
CA LYS A 68 14.28 1.39 -13.01
C LYS A 68 14.36 2.04 -11.62
N LEU A 69 13.94 1.31 -10.58
CA LEU A 69 13.96 1.82 -9.22
C LEU A 69 15.39 2.15 -8.79
N GLN A 70 15.56 3.30 -8.17
CA GLN A 70 16.83 3.74 -7.60
C GLN A 70 17.04 3.12 -6.22
N ARG A 71 18.28 3.16 -5.74
CA ARG A 71 18.58 2.85 -4.34
C ARG A 71 18.03 3.95 -3.46
N GLY A 72 17.54 3.59 -2.28
CA GLY A 72 17.05 4.55 -1.31
C GLY A 72 15.76 4.08 -0.64
N THR A 73 15.16 4.99 0.11
CA THR A 73 13.96 4.72 0.88
C THR A 73 12.71 5.08 0.08
N TYR A 74 11.83 4.11 -0.08
CA TYR A 74 10.51 4.30 -0.66
C TYR A 74 9.50 4.33 0.48
N THR A 75 8.48 5.19 0.37
CA THR A 75 7.33 5.21 1.28
C THR A 75 6.09 4.83 0.50
N PHE A 76 5.25 3.96 1.06
CA PHE A 76 3.90 3.72 0.59
C PHE A 76 2.93 4.46 1.51
N ARG A 77 1.93 5.12 0.94
CA ARG A 77 0.93 5.89 1.68
C ARG A 77 -0.46 5.56 1.21
N VAL A 78 -1.34 5.17 2.12
CA VAL A 78 -2.78 5.10 1.87
C VAL A 78 -3.36 6.50 2.05
N ILE A 79 -4.04 6.99 1.03
CA ILE A 79 -4.67 8.32 0.98
C ILE A 79 -6.13 8.22 1.40
N ASP A 80 -6.83 7.22 0.86
CA ASP A 80 -8.26 7.04 1.07
C ASP A 80 -8.65 5.57 0.86
N VAL A 81 -9.77 5.18 1.47
CA VAL A 81 -10.41 3.87 1.30
C VAL A 81 -11.89 4.09 1.10
N GLN A 82 -12.45 3.54 0.03
CA GLN A 82 -13.86 3.74 -0.31
C GLN A 82 -14.60 2.41 -0.36
N LEU A 83 -15.64 2.30 0.47
CA LEU A 83 -16.60 1.21 0.46
C LEU A 83 -18.01 1.80 0.58
N ALA A 84 -18.94 1.30 -0.24
CA ALA A 84 -20.26 1.89 -0.35
C ALA A 84 -21.06 1.74 0.95
N GLY A 85 -21.38 2.87 1.59
CA GLY A 85 -22.14 2.90 2.85
C GLY A 85 -21.25 3.04 4.10
N ASP A 86 -19.94 3.01 3.93
CA ASP A 86 -18.96 3.09 5.01
C ASP A 86 -18.10 4.35 4.92
N SER A 87 -17.46 4.71 6.03
CA SER A 87 -16.53 5.84 6.12
C SER A 87 -15.16 5.37 6.57
N PHE A 88 -14.11 5.81 5.88
CA PHE A 88 -12.73 5.50 6.26
C PHE A 88 -12.29 6.24 7.52
N ASP A 89 -11.92 5.50 8.56
CA ASP A 89 -11.28 6.04 9.76
C ASP A 89 -9.76 6.16 9.57
N SER A 90 -9.35 7.26 8.94
CA SER A 90 -7.92 7.58 8.77
C SER A 90 -7.20 7.88 10.10
N ALA A 91 -7.92 8.32 11.14
CA ALA A 91 -7.32 8.69 12.43
C ALA A 91 -6.94 7.47 13.28
N GLY A 92 -7.70 6.38 13.14
CA GLY A 92 -7.42 5.09 13.77
C GLY A 92 -6.45 4.18 13.00
N SER A 93 -6.00 4.59 11.80
CA SER A 93 -5.29 3.72 10.86
C SER A 93 -3.80 4.02 10.74
N VAL A 94 -2.98 2.99 10.47
CA VAL A 94 -1.60 3.18 10.01
C VAL A 94 -1.63 3.43 8.50
N LEU A 95 -1.22 4.62 8.07
CA LEU A 95 -1.35 5.06 6.68
C LEU A 95 -0.04 5.06 5.89
N GLU A 96 1.10 4.95 6.57
CA GLU A 96 2.40 4.95 5.91
C GLU A 96 3.26 3.77 6.33
N ALA A 97 4.01 3.23 5.38
CA ALA A 97 5.10 2.31 5.66
C ALA A 97 6.27 2.55 4.71
N ARG A 98 7.48 2.14 5.11
CA ARG A 98 8.73 2.47 4.42
C ARG A 98 9.59 1.25 4.19
N VAL A 99 10.28 1.21 3.05
CA VAL A 99 11.27 0.17 2.75
C VAL A 99 12.51 0.76 2.12
N HIS A 100 13.67 0.25 2.51
CA HIS A 100 14.95 0.65 1.95
C HIS A 100 15.42 -0.35 0.89
N VAL A 101 15.51 0.10 -0.36
CA VAL A 101 15.98 -0.71 -1.50
C VAL A 101 17.48 -0.52 -1.69
N LYS A 102 18.22 -1.64 -1.68
CA LYS A 102 19.69 -1.71 -1.81
C LYS A 102 20.19 -1.94 -3.25
#